data_AF-A0A7R9CSA8-F1
#
_entry.id   AF-A0A7R9CSA8-F1
#
_cell.length_a   1.000
_cell.length_b   1.000
_cell.length_c   1.000
_cell.angle_alpha   90.00
_cell.angle_beta   90.00
_cell.angle_gamma   90.00
#
_symmetry.space_group_name_H-M   'P 1'
#
loop_
_entity.id
_entity.type
_entity.pdbx_description
1 polymer ?
#
loop_
_entity_poly.entity_id
_entity_poly.type
_entity_poly.pdbx_seq_one_letter_code
_entity_poly.pdbx_strand_id
1 'polypeptide(L)'
;MPQQERQLQTFFSLFYFSINSGSLISTFFTPILRQDVKCFDQDSCYPLAFGVPAILMVVSIVVFIIGKSSYIIKKPQGNVVLEVSKCIGHAVAQKWRNKGVSRNHWLEHADDTYPRRLIEDIKSTLGVLFLFLPLPIFWALFDQQGSRWTFQATRMNGVIGSWILKPDQMQVINPLLILAFIPIFETGIYPLLAKCNLLIRPLQRMGVGGILAAAAFILSAIVELQLEPTYAVLPGSGQAQLRIFNAYNCPMDLMLNSEASGTVNGLSKVDLLDLRVSGTALYNASITPSQDCVDVNTPGSLLDFQVVEGQAKSVFITQEGREPVLKDISGYDTIEKSDDGYPVIRVFYNVLTEHELKFNHDGGTKSFNYDLSPESYQTDYTSAEPASFTVMLGNNSLGQVNLQLGGVYTYILNEETASTTAQLITVTSPNTMHMLWLVPQYVIMTMGEVMYSITGLEFAFTQAPVSMKSVLQSGWLLTVAFGNLVVIIIAEAKFFDSQANEFFLFAGIMLLDMALFCWMAMKYKYVETPEEDNAGANLPLEAPKSKSRNGSTSQPLNSEDKGRNGVENKSFNRDE
;
A
#
# COMPACT_ATOMS: atom_id res chain seq x y z
N MET A 1 -3.12 30.43 33.02
CA MET A 1 -2.14 29.72 33.87
C MET A 1 -1.01 29.22 32.97
N PRO A 2 0.09 29.98 32.81
CA PRO A 2 1.14 29.70 31.79
C PRO A 2 1.91 28.39 32.00
N GLN A 3 1.95 27.86 33.23
CA GLN A 3 2.62 26.58 33.53
C GLN A 3 1.87 25.35 33.01
N GLN A 4 0.54 25.38 32.97
CA GLN A 4 -0.26 24.27 32.43
C GLN A 4 -0.16 24.18 30.90
N GLU A 5 -0.04 25.31 30.21
CA GLU A 5 0.13 25.33 28.74
C GLU A 5 1.42 24.63 28.30
N ARG A 6 2.54 24.88 28.99
CA ARG A 6 3.82 24.22 28.67
C ARG A 6 3.79 22.71 28.92
N GLN A 7 3.14 22.28 30.01
CA GLN A 7 2.98 20.85 30.31
C GLN A 7 2.08 20.16 29.29
N LEU A 8 1.00 20.83 28.87
CA LEU A 8 0.08 20.33 27.85
C LEU A 8 0.74 20.22 26.46
N GLN A 9 1.52 21.22 26.06
CA GLN A 9 2.34 21.18 24.84
C GLN A 9 3.32 20.00 24.87
N THR A 10 4.05 19.83 26.00
CA THR A 10 5.01 18.73 26.15
C THR A 10 4.30 17.36 26.07
N PHE A 11 3.11 17.24 26.67
CA PHE A 11 2.30 16.03 26.56
C PHE A 11 1.92 15.73 25.11
N PHE A 12 1.43 16.71 24.34
CA PHE A 12 1.08 16.48 22.93
C PHE A 12 2.28 16.18 22.06
N SER A 13 3.43 16.81 22.29
CA SER A 13 4.67 16.47 21.59
C SER A 13 5.11 15.03 21.87
N LEU A 14 5.07 14.60 23.13
CA LEU A 14 5.39 13.22 23.51
C LEU A 14 4.40 12.22 22.92
N PHE A 15 3.10 12.52 22.98
CA PHE A 15 2.05 11.70 22.39
C PHE A 15 2.24 11.53 20.88
N TYR A 16 2.50 12.63 20.19
CA TYR A 16 2.75 12.64 18.75
C TYR A 16 4.01 11.84 18.39
N PHE A 17 5.09 12.00 19.15
CA PHE A 17 6.31 11.21 19.00
C PHE A 17 6.04 9.71 19.23
N SER A 18 5.26 9.35 20.24
CA SER A 18 4.89 7.96 20.53
C SER A 18 4.08 7.31 19.41
N ILE A 19 3.12 8.02 18.80
CA ILE A 19 2.34 7.51 17.67
C ILE A 19 3.24 7.18 16.48
N ASN A 20 4.07 8.14 16.06
CA ASN A 20 4.93 7.94 14.89
C ASN A 20 6.01 6.89 15.16
N SER A 21 6.59 6.85 16.36
CA SER A 21 7.54 5.81 16.75
C SER A 21 6.88 4.42 16.78
N GLY A 22 5.68 4.31 17.33
CA GLY A 22 4.91 3.07 17.37
C GLY A 22 4.58 2.57 15.97
N SER A 23 4.12 3.46 15.09
CA SER A 23 3.85 3.15 13.67
C SER A 23 5.13 2.66 12.97
N LEU A 24 6.24 3.39 13.09
CA LEU A 24 7.52 3.02 12.49
C LEU A 24 8.01 1.64 12.95
N ILE A 25 8.01 1.38 14.26
CA ILE A 25 8.44 0.11 14.83
C ILE A 25 7.52 -1.02 14.36
N SER A 26 6.21 -0.82 14.44
CA SER A 26 5.22 -1.83 14.05
C SER A 26 5.35 -2.20 12.58
N THR A 27 5.42 -1.21 11.68
CA THR A 27 5.48 -1.43 10.23
C THR A 27 6.81 -2.04 9.80
N PHE A 28 7.90 -1.80 10.53
CA PHE A 28 9.19 -2.43 10.24
C PHE A 28 9.30 -3.87 10.73
N PHE A 29 8.92 -4.13 11.99
CA PHE A 29 9.13 -5.42 12.65
C PHE A 29 8.01 -6.44 12.44
N THR A 30 6.75 -6.02 12.30
CA THR A 30 5.62 -6.96 12.16
C THR A 30 5.75 -7.84 10.90
N PRO A 31 6.14 -7.31 9.72
CA PRO A 31 6.38 -8.14 8.54
C PRO A 31 7.52 -9.15 8.72
N ILE A 32 8.57 -8.79 9.48
CA ILE A 32 9.68 -9.69 9.84
C ILE A 32 9.15 -10.86 10.69
N LEU A 33 8.35 -10.55 11.73
CA LEU A 33 7.74 -11.59 12.58
C LEU A 33 6.79 -12.50 11.79
N ARG A 34 6.10 -11.97 10.77
CA ARG A 34 5.19 -12.73 9.90
C ARG A 34 5.95 -13.68 8.97
N GLN A 35 7.03 -13.23 8.33
CA GLN A 35 7.63 -13.94 7.19
C GLN A 35 8.95 -14.65 7.51
N ASP A 36 9.69 -14.24 8.55
CA ASP A 36 11.00 -14.82 8.88
C ASP A 36 10.92 -15.86 10.01
N VAL A 37 9.73 -16.05 10.59
CA VAL A 37 9.48 -17.03 11.66
C VAL A 37 8.48 -18.06 11.17
N LYS A 38 8.83 -19.35 11.28
CA LYS A 38 7.94 -20.47 10.97
C LYS A 38 7.10 -20.84 12.18
N CYS A 39 5.80 -21.04 11.98
CA CYS A 39 4.88 -21.47 13.03
C CYS A 39 3.93 -22.53 12.49
N PHE A 40 3.66 -23.57 13.29
CA PHE A 40 2.70 -24.64 12.95
C PHE A 40 2.96 -25.29 11.59
N ASP A 41 4.24 -25.58 11.29
CA ASP A 41 4.69 -26.18 10.03
C ASP A 41 4.35 -25.34 8.77
N GLN A 42 4.04 -24.06 8.94
CA GLN A 42 3.87 -23.09 7.86
C GLN A 42 5.08 -22.16 7.77
N ASP A 43 5.42 -21.76 6.54
CA ASP A 43 6.53 -20.84 6.27
C ASP A 43 6.27 -19.39 6.71
N SER A 44 5.03 -19.07 7.10
CA SER A 44 4.67 -17.76 7.66
C SER A 44 3.96 -17.89 9.02
N CYS A 45 4.23 -16.95 9.93
CA CYS A 45 3.68 -16.93 11.28
C CYS A 45 2.75 -15.73 11.53
N TYR A 46 1.55 -15.79 10.96
CA TYR A 46 0.48 -14.86 11.29
C TYR A 46 0.10 -14.83 12.79
N PRO A 47 0.05 -15.96 13.52
CA PRO A 47 -0.28 -15.93 14.94
C PRO A 47 0.67 -15.09 15.79
N LEU A 48 1.97 -15.07 15.47
CA LEU A 48 2.94 -14.22 16.16
C LEU A 48 2.77 -12.76 15.79
N ALA A 49 2.62 -12.47 14.49
CA ALA A 49 2.41 -11.12 13.98
C ALA A 49 1.16 -10.44 14.58
N PHE A 50 0.07 -11.18 14.79
CA PHE A 50 -1.13 -10.66 15.46
C PHE A 50 -1.09 -10.78 16.99
N GLY A 51 -0.41 -11.79 17.52
CA GLY A 51 -0.30 -12.05 18.96
C GLY A 51 0.49 -10.98 19.70
N VAL A 52 1.58 -10.47 19.10
CA VAL A 52 2.39 -9.39 19.70
C VAL A 52 1.56 -8.12 19.95
N PRO A 53 0.85 -7.54 18.95
CA PRO A 53 -0.07 -6.43 19.19
C PRO A 53 -1.16 -6.72 20.22
N ALA A 54 -1.72 -7.94 20.23
CA ALA A 54 -2.75 -8.32 21.19
C ALA A 54 -2.23 -8.29 22.65
N ILE A 55 -1.02 -8.83 22.89
CA ILE A 55 -0.37 -8.78 24.20
C ILE A 55 -0.05 -7.33 24.59
N LEU A 56 0.48 -6.53 23.67
CA LEU A 56 0.76 -5.11 23.92
C LEU A 56 -0.52 -4.33 24.28
N MET A 57 -1.65 -4.65 23.65
CA MET A 57 -2.95 -4.06 24.00
C MET A 57 -3.41 -4.46 25.40
N VAL A 58 -3.25 -5.73 25.79
CA VAL A 58 -3.55 -6.19 27.15
C VAL A 58 -2.68 -5.46 28.18
N VAL A 59 -1.37 -5.34 27.91
CA VAL A 59 -0.44 -4.60 28.78
C VAL A 59 -0.87 -3.13 28.90
N SER A 60 -1.24 -2.50 27.78
CA SER A 60 -1.75 -1.12 27.76
C SER A 60 -2.99 -0.95 28.64
N ILE A 61 -3.96 -1.87 28.55
CA ILE A 61 -5.17 -1.87 29.39
C ILE A 61 -4.82 -2.03 30.87
N VAL A 62 -3.89 -2.93 31.21
CA VAL A 62 -3.45 -3.13 32.59
C VAL A 62 -2.81 -1.86 33.16
N VAL A 63 -1.91 -1.21 32.40
CA VAL A 63 -1.30 0.06 32.79
C VAL A 63 -2.36 1.16 32.98
N PHE A 64 -3.33 1.24 32.07
CA PHE A 64 -4.44 2.19 32.16
C PHE A 64 -5.30 1.97 33.42
N ILE A 65 -5.59 0.70 33.78
CA ILE A 65 -6.35 0.36 34.99
C ILE A 65 -5.58 0.69 36.26
N ILE A 66 -4.27 0.43 36.30
CA ILE A 66 -3.40 0.79 37.43
C ILE A 66 -3.43 2.31 37.67
N GLY A 67 -3.45 3.10 36.58
CA GLY A 67 -3.53 4.56 36.62
C GLY A 67 -4.87 5.13 37.12
N LYS A 68 -5.90 4.31 37.29
CA LYS A 68 -7.27 4.74 37.62
C LYS A 68 -7.35 5.63 38.87
N SER A 69 -6.53 5.37 39.88
CA SER A 69 -6.52 6.16 41.13
C SER A 69 -6.02 7.59 40.94
N SER A 70 -5.25 7.85 39.88
CA SER A 70 -4.66 9.15 39.56
C SER A 70 -5.52 9.97 38.57
N TYR A 71 -6.62 9.42 38.07
CA TYR A 71 -7.44 10.07 37.04
C TYR A 71 -8.49 11.01 37.64
N ILE A 72 -8.63 12.20 37.03
CA ILE A 72 -9.74 13.11 37.30
C ILE A 72 -10.93 12.67 36.45
N ILE A 73 -11.89 11.98 37.05
CA ILE A 73 -13.09 11.48 36.38
C ILE A 73 -14.10 12.63 36.21
N LYS A 74 -14.30 13.09 34.96
CA LYS A 74 -15.31 14.10 34.64
C LYS A 74 -16.72 13.49 34.65
N LYS A 75 -17.71 14.26 35.12
CA LYS A 75 -19.12 13.84 35.08
C LYS A 75 -19.58 13.65 33.62
N PRO A 76 -20.43 12.64 33.32
CA PRO A 76 -20.95 12.45 31.97
C PRO A 76 -21.65 13.72 31.48
N GLN A 77 -21.18 14.28 30.37
CA GLN A 77 -21.91 15.29 29.61
C GLN A 77 -22.95 14.54 28.73
N GLY A 78 -24.13 15.13 28.51
CA GLY A 78 -25.25 14.48 27.82
C GLY A 78 -24.91 13.99 26.40
N ASN A 79 -25.81 13.20 25.80
CA ASN A 79 -25.60 12.68 24.45
C ASN A 79 -25.91 13.75 23.38
N VAL A 80 -24.88 14.52 23.01
CA VAL A 80 -24.95 15.56 21.97
C VAL A 80 -25.45 15.00 20.64
N VAL A 81 -25.03 13.81 20.22
CA VAL A 81 -25.47 13.21 18.94
C VAL A 81 -26.98 12.94 18.93
N LEU A 82 -27.51 12.45 20.05
CA LEU A 82 -28.96 12.23 20.20
C LEU A 82 -29.73 13.54 20.20
N GLU A 83 -29.18 14.58 20.84
CA GLU A 83 -29.79 15.90 20.87
C GLU A 83 -29.82 16.55 19.48
N VAL A 84 -28.71 16.47 18.74
CA VAL A 84 -28.59 16.94 17.35
C VAL A 84 -29.57 16.20 16.43
N SER A 85 -29.62 14.87 16.50
CA SER A 85 -30.53 14.07 15.65
C SER A 85 -32.00 14.34 15.94
N LYS A 86 -32.38 14.50 17.21
CA LYS A 86 -33.75 14.89 17.59
C LYS A 86 -34.09 16.31 17.14
N CYS A 87 -33.17 17.27 17.28
CA CYS A 87 -33.38 18.65 16.82
C CYS A 87 -33.57 18.70 15.30
N ILE A 88 -32.73 17.99 14.53
CA ILE A 88 -32.85 17.89 13.06
C ILE A 88 -34.17 17.21 12.68
N GLY A 89 -34.51 16.08 13.31
CA GLY A 89 -35.76 15.37 13.06
C GLY A 89 -36.99 16.22 13.35
N HIS A 90 -36.97 16.98 14.46
CA HIS A 90 -38.02 17.92 14.81
C HIS A 90 -38.16 19.05 13.78
N ALA A 91 -37.04 19.68 13.37
CA ALA A 91 -37.06 20.72 12.35
C ALA A 91 -37.62 20.23 11.01
N VAL A 92 -37.26 19.02 10.57
CA VAL A 92 -37.76 18.42 9.33
C VAL A 92 -39.25 18.08 9.45
N ALA A 93 -39.67 17.47 10.55
CA ALA A 93 -41.08 17.15 10.81
C ALA A 93 -41.95 18.41 10.81
N GLN A 94 -41.47 19.48 11.46
CA GLN A 94 -42.19 20.74 11.56
C GLN A 94 -42.23 21.49 10.22
N LYS A 95 -41.15 21.45 9.43
CA LYS A 95 -41.14 21.96 8.05
C LYS A 95 -42.16 21.24 7.16
N TRP A 96 -42.32 19.93 7.34
CA TRP A 96 -43.28 19.15 6.58
C TRP A 96 -44.72 19.43 7.02
N ARG A 97 -44.97 19.57 8.34
CA ARG A 97 -46.30 19.90 8.89
C ARG A 97 -46.75 21.31 8.53
N ASN A 98 -45.85 22.28 8.60
CA ASN A 98 -46.15 23.71 8.36
C ASN A 98 -45.69 24.16 6.96
N LYS A 99 -46.25 23.55 5.90
CA LYS A 99 -46.04 24.00 4.51
C LYS A 99 -46.63 25.40 4.31
N GLY A 100 -45.82 26.43 4.44
CA GLY A 100 -46.23 27.82 4.17
C GLY A 100 -45.47 28.90 4.95
N VAL A 101 -44.82 28.55 6.06
CA VAL A 101 -43.97 29.49 6.81
C VAL A 101 -42.56 29.45 6.22
N SER A 102 -42.17 30.52 5.54
CA SER A 102 -40.79 30.67 5.04
C SER A 102 -39.90 31.20 6.17
N ARG A 103 -38.85 30.44 6.52
CA ARG A 103 -37.76 30.87 7.41
C ARG A 103 -36.47 30.94 6.60
N ASN A 104 -35.50 31.75 7.05
CA ASN A 104 -34.23 31.96 6.35
C ASN A 104 -33.40 30.67 6.24
N HIS A 105 -33.50 29.79 7.24
CA HIS A 105 -32.88 28.47 7.21
C HIS A 105 -33.86 27.39 7.70
N TRP A 106 -33.85 26.20 7.08
CA TRP A 106 -34.81 25.14 7.38
C TRP A 106 -34.73 24.64 8.84
N LEU A 107 -33.54 24.66 9.44
CA LEU A 107 -33.34 24.25 10.84
C LEU A 107 -33.98 25.21 11.87
N GLU A 108 -34.35 26.42 11.48
CA GLU A 108 -35.02 27.38 12.38
C GLU A 108 -36.43 26.96 12.78
N HIS A 109 -37.03 25.98 12.11
CA HIS A 109 -38.33 25.42 12.49
C HIS A 109 -38.31 24.63 13.80
N ALA A 110 -37.13 24.46 14.42
CA ALA A 110 -36.98 23.87 15.75
C ALA A 110 -36.87 24.92 16.87
N ASP A 111 -37.03 26.21 16.56
CA ASP A 111 -36.96 27.32 17.53
C ASP A 111 -38.06 27.31 18.60
N ASP A 112 -39.09 26.48 18.41
CA ASP A 112 -40.18 26.23 19.35
C ASP A 112 -39.78 25.34 20.53
N THR A 113 -38.85 24.41 20.32
CA THR A 113 -38.51 23.35 21.27
C THR A 113 -37.05 23.42 21.73
N TYR A 114 -36.15 23.90 20.87
CA TYR A 114 -34.71 23.88 21.10
C TYR A 114 -34.12 25.29 21.21
N PRO A 115 -33.07 25.50 22.04
CA PRO A 115 -32.45 26.81 22.21
C PRO A 115 -31.75 27.28 20.93
N ARG A 116 -31.83 28.58 20.64
CA ARG A 116 -31.26 29.19 19.42
C ARG A 116 -29.76 28.91 19.24
N ARG A 117 -28.98 28.94 20.32
CA ARG A 117 -27.54 28.62 20.29
C ARG A 117 -27.27 27.21 19.77
N LEU A 118 -28.06 26.21 20.20
CA LEU A 118 -27.95 24.84 19.70
C LEU A 118 -28.27 24.76 18.21
N ILE A 119 -29.29 25.48 17.74
CA ILE A 119 -29.67 25.53 16.32
C ILE A 119 -28.54 26.16 15.49
N GLU A 120 -27.90 27.22 15.97
CA GLU A 120 -26.73 27.85 15.32
C GLU A 120 -25.49 26.96 15.30
N ASP A 121 -25.22 26.27 16.42
CA ASP A 121 -24.14 25.28 16.52
C ASP A 121 -24.33 24.14 15.51
N ILE A 122 -25.57 23.63 15.38
CA ILE A 122 -25.91 22.59 14.40
C ILE A 122 -25.80 23.11 12.96
N LYS A 123 -26.24 24.34 12.66
CA LYS A 123 -26.08 24.94 11.32
C LYS A 123 -24.61 24.99 10.91
N SER A 124 -23.75 25.48 11.80
CA SER A 124 -22.30 25.59 11.55
C SER A 124 -21.67 24.21 11.36
N THR A 125 -22.04 23.26 12.22
CA THR A 125 -21.59 21.86 12.15
C THR A 125 -22.00 21.19 10.85
N LEU A 126 -23.25 21.34 10.41
CA LEU A 126 -23.73 20.80 9.14
C LEU A 126 -23.03 21.44 7.94
N GLY A 127 -22.65 22.73 8.03
CA GLY A 127 -21.84 23.39 7.01
C GLY A 127 -20.46 22.76 6.83
N VAL A 128 -19.79 22.40 7.94
CA VAL A 128 -18.50 21.69 7.90
C VAL A 128 -18.69 20.23 7.43
N LEU A 129 -19.70 19.51 7.93
CA LEU A 129 -20.00 18.15 7.49
C LEU A 129 -20.35 18.08 6.00
N PHE A 130 -20.96 19.12 5.44
CA PHE A 130 -21.20 19.21 4.01
C PHE A 130 -19.88 19.26 3.23
N LEU A 131 -18.87 20.00 3.72
CA LEU A 131 -17.52 20.00 3.14
C LEU A 131 -16.80 18.65 3.27
N PHE A 132 -17.26 17.76 4.15
CA PHE A 132 -16.68 16.42 4.32
C PHE A 132 -17.14 15.42 3.25
N LEU A 133 -18.16 15.73 2.44
CA LEU A 133 -18.67 14.81 1.42
C LEU A 133 -17.62 14.33 0.39
N PRO A 134 -16.67 15.17 -0.07
CA PRO A 134 -15.59 14.76 -0.99
C PRO A 134 -14.45 13.98 -0.33
N LEU A 135 -14.23 14.15 0.99
CA LEU A 135 -13.10 13.57 1.72
C LEU A 135 -12.93 12.04 1.61
N PRO A 136 -14.00 11.22 1.53
CA PRO A 136 -13.87 9.77 1.32
C PRO A 136 -12.98 9.41 0.13
N ILE A 137 -12.98 10.19 -0.96
CA ILE A 137 -12.16 9.90 -2.13
C ILE A 137 -10.67 10.05 -1.82
N PHE A 138 -10.29 11.08 -1.05
CA PHE A 138 -8.90 11.23 -0.59
C PHE A 138 -8.45 10.02 0.24
N TRP A 139 -9.29 9.58 1.18
CA TRP A 139 -8.98 8.39 2.00
C TRP A 139 -8.91 7.12 1.17
N ALA A 140 -9.78 6.97 0.18
CA ALA A 140 -9.74 5.85 -0.75
C ALA A 140 -8.43 5.77 -1.53
N LEU A 141 -7.76 6.90 -1.81
CA LEU A 141 -6.43 6.91 -2.42
C LEU A 141 -5.32 6.71 -1.37
N PHE A 142 -5.44 7.38 -0.22
CA PHE A 142 -4.44 7.32 0.86
C PHE A 142 -4.23 5.92 1.41
N ASP A 143 -5.31 5.18 1.63
CA ASP A 143 -5.26 3.85 2.21
C ASP A 143 -4.70 2.79 1.23
N GLN A 144 -4.56 3.12 -0.07
CA GLN A 144 -3.95 2.20 -1.07
C GLN A 144 -2.45 1.99 -0.89
N GLN A 145 -1.80 2.82 -0.08
CA GLN A 145 -0.43 2.59 0.40
C GLN A 145 -0.31 1.21 1.07
N GLY A 146 -1.38 0.78 1.75
CA GLY A 146 -1.46 -0.49 2.45
C GLY A 146 -1.61 -1.71 1.54
N SER A 147 -2.18 -1.52 0.35
CA SER A 147 -2.69 -2.59 -0.52
C SER A 147 -2.04 -2.53 -1.90
N ARG A 148 -2.56 -1.72 -2.83
CA ARG A 148 -2.12 -1.70 -4.23
C ARG A 148 -0.65 -1.34 -4.39
N TRP A 149 -0.13 -0.43 -3.56
CA TRP A 149 1.30 -0.10 -3.58
C TRP A 149 2.17 -1.20 -2.96
N THR A 150 1.64 -1.94 -1.98
CA THR A 150 2.29 -3.16 -1.48
C THR A 150 2.33 -4.23 -2.58
N PHE A 151 1.25 -4.45 -3.33
CA PHE A 151 1.24 -5.38 -4.47
C PHE A 151 2.16 -4.94 -5.60
N GLN A 152 2.24 -3.63 -5.88
CA GLN A 152 3.24 -3.11 -6.82
C GLN A 152 4.66 -3.44 -6.33
N ALA A 153 4.93 -3.30 -5.03
CA ALA A 153 6.23 -3.64 -4.45
C ALA A 153 6.55 -5.15 -4.49
N THR A 154 5.59 -6.07 -4.40
CA THR A 154 5.86 -7.53 -4.50
C THR A 154 6.41 -7.93 -5.88
N ARG A 155 6.14 -7.11 -6.91
CA ARG A 155 6.65 -7.28 -8.27
C ARG A 155 7.96 -6.52 -8.53
N MET A 156 8.57 -5.95 -7.50
CA MET A 156 9.83 -5.21 -7.57
C MET A 156 10.96 -5.94 -6.83
N ASN A 157 12.20 -5.55 -7.13
CA ASN A 157 13.39 -6.02 -6.46
C ASN A 157 13.63 -5.21 -5.19
N GLY A 158 13.65 -5.89 -4.04
CA GLY A 158 13.88 -5.30 -2.71
C GLY A 158 15.33 -5.41 -2.21
N VAL A 159 16.28 -5.89 -3.01
CA VAL A 159 17.67 -6.10 -2.56
C VAL A 159 18.41 -4.78 -2.38
N ILE A 160 18.73 -4.43 -1.13
CA ILE A 160 19.51 -3.25 -0.74
C ILE A 160 20.79 -3.71 -0.04
N GLY A 161 21.87 -3.82 -0.81
CA GLY A 161 23.14 -4.35 -0.29
C GLY A 161 22.98 -5.78 0.21
N SER A 162 23.18 -6.00 1.51
CA SER A 162 23.01 -7.31 2.17
C SER A 162 21.60 -7.55 2.74
N TRP A 163 20.70 -6.58 2.64
CA TRP A 163 19.36 -6.64 3.21
C TRP A 163 18.31 -6.77 2.11
N ILE A 164 17.23 -7.49 2.39
CA ILE A 164 16.08 -7.58 1.50
C ILE A 164 14.95 -6.80 2.14
N LEU A 165 14.56 -5.70 1.51
CA LEU A 165 13.41 -4.91 1.91
C LEU A 165 12.14 -5.66 1.53
N LYS A 166 11.28 -5.94 2.51
CA LYS A 166 9.99 -6.60 2.27
C LYS A 166 8.98 -5.59 1.71
N PRO A 167 8.05 -6.01 0.84
CA PRO A 167 7.04 -5.11 0.24
C PRO A 167 6.28 -4.26 1.27
N ASP A 168 5.79 -4.87 2.36
CA ASP A 168 5.03 -4.17 3.41
C ASP A 168 5.87 -3.10 4.15
N GLN A 169 7.20 -3.27 4.21
CA GLN A 169 8.10 -2.33 4.89
C GLN A 169 8.22 -0.99 4.16
N MET A 170 7.79 -0.90 2.89
CA MET A 170 7.73 0.36 2.15
C MET A 170 6.83 1.40 2.84
N GLN A 171 5.82 0.96 3.59
CA GLN A 171 4.94 1.85 4.34
C GLN A 171 5.65 2.62 5.47
N VAL A 172 6.84 2.17 5.92
CA VAL A 172 7.67 2.89 6.91
C VAL A 172 8.05 4.28 6.41
N ILE A 173 8.11 4.48 5.09
CA ILE A 173 8.43 5.78 4.49
C ILE A 173 7.42 6.85 4.92
N ASN A 174 6.12 6.53 5.00
CA ASN A 174 5.10 7.54 5.32
C ASN A 174 5.29 8.20 6.70
N PRO A 175 5.34 7.47 7.84
CA PRO A 175 5.56 8.09 9.15
C PRO A 175 6.92 8.79 9.26
N LEU A 176 7.96 8.29 8.59
CA LEU A 176 9.27 8.97 8.52
C LEU A 176 9.17 10.33 7.82
N LEU A 177 8.48 10.37 6.69
CA LEU A 177 8.27 11.59 5.93
C LEU A 177 7.35 12.55 6.65
N ILE A 178 6.31 12.09 7.35
CA ILE A 178 5.45 12.93 8.18
C ILE A 178 6.26 13.66 9.26
N LEU A 179 7.11 12.94 10.00
CA LEU A 179 8.00 13.53 11.00
C LEU A 179 8.93 14.61 10.43
N ALA A 180 9.38 14.42 9.18
CA ALA A 180 10.22 15.40 8.49
C ALA A 180 9.40 16.57 7.90
N PHE A 181 8.24 16.30 7.30
CA PHE A 181 7.47 17.27 6.53
C PHE A 181 6.70 18.24 7.41
N ILE A 182 6.15 17.84 8.55
CA ILE A 182 5.45 18.80 9.43
C ILE A 182 6.31 20.03 9.76
N PRO A 183 7.53 19.90 10.32
CA PRO A 183 8.35 21.06 10.63
C PRO A 183 8.76 21.83 9.37
N ILE A 184 9.02 21.15 8.25
CA ILE A 184 9.37 21.78 6.96
C ILE A 184 8.20 22.62 6.43
N PHE A 185 6.97 22.10 6.51
CA PHE A 185 5.78 22.78 6.03
C PHE A 185 5.43 23.99 6.90
N GLU A 186 5.46 23.84 8.23
CA GLU A 186 5.14 24.92 9.16
C GLU A 186 6.17 26.06 9.17
N THR A 187 7.46 25.74 9.14
CA THR A 187 8.53 26.74 9.27
C THR A 187 9.04 27.27 7.93
N GLY A 188 8.93 26.48 6.86
CA GLY A 188 9.44 26.80 5.54
C GLY A 188 8.34 27.06 4.52
N ILE A 189 7.60 26.02 4.13
CA ILE A 189 6.72 26.05 2.96
C ILE A 189 5.54 27.00 3.16
N TYR A 190 4.77 26.90 4.25
CA TYR A 190 3.61 27.75 4.47
C TYR A 190 3.97 29.24 4.62
N PRO A 191 5.03 29.64 5.36
CA PRO A 191 5.46 31.03 5.40
C PRO A 191 5.90 31.57 4.03
N LEU A 192 6.57 30.76 3.20
CA LEU A 192 6.97 31.15 1.85
C LEU A 192 5.76 31.34 0.92
N LEU A 193 4.80 30.40 0.96
CA LEU A 193 3.56 30.50 0.19
C LEU A 193 2.73 31.72 0.62
N ALA A 194 2.67 31.98 1.93
CA ALA A 194 1.98 33.15 2.49
C ALA A 194 2.61 34.47 2.00
N LYS A 195 3.94 34.56 1.87
CA LYS A 195 4.61 35.74 1.28
C LYS A 195 4.20 35.98 -0.17
N CYS A 196 3.88 34.92 -0.91
CA CYS A 196 3.39 35.00 -2.28
C CYS A 196 1.86 35.14 -2.39
N ASN A 197 1.15 35.31 -1.27
CA ASN A 197 -0.32 35.29 -1.20
C ASN A 197 -0.98 34.00 -1.74
N LEU A 198 -0.25 32.88 -1.71
CA LEU A 198 -0.73 31.57 -2.14
C LEU A 198 -1.05 30.71 -0.92
N LEU A 199 -2.10 29.88 -1.01
CA LEU A 199 -2.43 28.85 -0.01
C LEU A 199 -2.53 29.37 1.43
N ILE A 200 -3.06 30.60 1.59
CA ILE A 200 -3.26 31.23 2.90
C ILE A 200 -4.38 30.51 3.66
N ARG A 201 -5.47 30.13 2.97
CA ARG A 201 -6.66 29.54 3.60
C ARG A 201 -6.52 28.03 3.77
N PRO A 202 -6.97 27.44 4.91
CA PRO A 202 -6.92 25.99 5.14
C PRO A 202 -7.55 25.16 4.01
N LEU A 203 -8.73 25.57 3.52
CA LEU A 203 -9.42 24.86 2.44
C LEU A 203 -8.64 24.88 1.11
N GLN A 204 -7.83 25.91 0.85
CA GLN A 204 -6.97 25.93 -0.35
C GLN A 204 -5.84 24.90 -0.23
N ARG A 205 -5.27 24.76 0.98
CA ARG A 205 -4.24 23.76 1.26
C ARG A 205 -4.80 22.35 1.09
N MET A 206 -6.00 22.08 1.62
CA MET A 206 -6.69 20.81 1.40
C MET A 206 -6.90 20.52 -0.08
N GLY A 207 -7.38 21.48 -0.87
CA GLY A 207 -7.56 21.30 -2.31
C GLY A 207 -6.26 20.94 -3.03
N VAL A 208 -5.14 21.61 -2.71
CA VAL A 208 -3.82 21.26 -3.27
C VAL A 208 -3.34 19.90 -2.77
N GLY A 209 -3.58 19.56 -1.50
CA GLY A 209 -3.23 18.25 -0.95
C GLY A 209 -3.87 17.09 -1.70
N GLY A 210 -5.13 17.23 -2.10
CA GLY A 210 -5.80 16.21 -2.92
C GLY A 210 -5.31 16.19 -4.37
N ILE A 211 -4.90 17.32 -4.95
CA ILE A 211 -4.24 17.35 -6.27
C ILE A 211 -2.89 16.63 -6.21
N LEU A 212 -2.13 16.79 -5.12
CA LEU A 212 -0.89 16.04 -4.89
C LEU A 212 -1.18 14.53 -4.77
N ALA A 213 -2.26 14.12 -4.08
CA ALA A 213 -2.66 12.72 -4.05
C ALA A 213 -2.95 12.15 -5.45
N ALA A 214 -3.63 12.91 -6.31
CA ALA A 214 -3.82 12.50 -7.71
C ALA A 214 -2.48 12.38 -8.46
N ALA A 215 -1.56 13.33 -8.26
CA ALA A 215 -0.23 13.28 -8.86
C ALA A 215 0.59 12.07 -8.39
N ALA A 216 0.48 11.68 -7.12
CA ALA A 216 1.13 10.48 -6.60
C ALA A 216 0.62 9.20 -7.30
N PHE A 217 -0.68 9.11 -7.59
CA PHE A 217 -1.25 7.99 -8.34
C PHE A 217 -0.86 8.00 -9.82
N ILE A 218 -0.70 9.17 -10.43
CA ILE A 218 -0.15 9.27 -11.79
C ILE A 218 1.30 8.74 -11.81
N LEU A 219 2.12 9.09 -10.83
CA LEU A 219 3.47 8.52 -10.71
C LEU A 219 3.44 7.01 -10.50
N SER A 220 2.56 6.51 -9.64
CA SER A 220 2.36 5.08 -9.41
C SER A 220 1.95 4.34 -10.69
N ALA A 221 1.08 4.94 -11.50
CA ALA A 221 0.67 4.40 -12.79
C ALA A 221 1.84 4.37 -13.79
N ILE A 222 2.69 5.39 -13.82
CA ILE A 222 3.88 5.42 -14.68
C ILE A 222 4.86 4.31 -14.28
N VAL A 223 5.08 4.08 -12.98
CA VAL A 223 5.90 2.97 -12.49
C VAL A 223 5.27 1.63 -12.89
N GLU A 224 3.95 1.50 -12.75
CA GLU A 224 3.22 0.28 -13.12
C GLU A 224 3.35 -0.06 -14.61
N LEU A 225 3.27 0.93 -15.50
CA LEU A 225 3.47 0.74 -16.94
C LEU A 225 4.86 0.20 -17.29
N GLN A 226 5.87 0.43 -16.44
CA GLN A 226 7.21 -0.13 -16.61
C GLN A 226 7.33 -1.54 -16.00
N LEU A 227 6.46 -1.88 -15.05
CA LEU A 227 6.40 -3.20 -14.41
C LEU A 227 5.59 -4.22 -15.21
N GLU A 228 4.48 -3.82 -15.83
CA GLU A 228 3.60 -4.70 -16.60
C GLU A 228 4.32 -5.58 -17.64
N PRO A 229 5.31 -5.08 -18.41
CA PRO A 229 6.08 -5.92 -19.34
C PRO A 229 6.88 -7.06 -18.67
N THR A 230 7.09 -6.99 -17.35
CA THR A 230 7.80 -8.00 -16.56
C THR A 230 6.86 -8.99 -15.88
N TYR A 231 5.54 -8.83 -16.07
CA TYR A 231 4.54 -9.74 -15.50
C TYR A 231 4.51 -11.06 -16.28
N ALA A 232 4.02 -12.09 -15.60
CA ALA A 232 3.81 -13.38 -16.22
C ALA A 232 2.76 -13.24 -17.34
N VAL A 233 3.07 -13.75 -18.53
CA VAL A 233 2.08 -13.86 -19.60
C VAL A 233 1.17 -15.04 -19.27
N LEU A 234 -0.10 -14.75 -18.98
CA LEU A 234 -1.10 -15.75 -18.64
C LEU A 234 -1.94 -16.11 -19.88
N PRO A 235 -2.40 -17.36 -20.01
CA PRO A 235 -3.30 -17.75 -21.09
C PRO A 235 -4.63 -16.99 -20.99
N GLY A 236 -5.01 -16.29 -22.06
CA GLY A 236 -6.31 -15.63 -22.18
C GLY A 236 -7.46 -16.62 -22.45
N SER A 237 -8.69 -16.12 -22.55
CA SER A 237 -9.82 -16.95 -22.97
C SER A 237 -9.62 -17.50 -24.40
N GLY A 238 -9.90 -18.78 -24.59
CA GLY A 238 -9.66 -19.53 -25.81
C GLY A 238 -8.19 -19.92 -26.05
N GLN A 239 -7.31 -19.70 -25.08
CA GLN A 239 -5.88 -20.00 -25.17
C GLN A 239 -5.42 -20.91 -24.03
N ALA A 240 -4.33 -21.63 -24.28
CA ALA A 240 -3.59 -22.42 -23.30
C ALA A 240 -2.09 -22.31 -23.57
N GLN A 241 -1.27 -22.66 -22.57
CA GLN A 241 0.18 -22.68 -22.72
C GLN A 241 0.71 -24.10 -22.56
N LEU A 242 1.70 -24.47 -23.38
CA LEU A 242 2.43 -25.72 -23.26
C LEU A 242 3.93 -25.44 -23.22
N ARG A 243 4.62 -26.05 -22.25
CA ARG A 243 6.07 -25.99 -22.13
C ARG A 243 6.64 -27.38 -22.17
N ILE A 244 7.61 -27.59 -23.04
CA ILE A 244 8.25 -28.90 -23.18
C ILE A 244 9.70 -28.75 -22.76
N PHE A 245 10.09 -29.50 -21.73
CA PHE A 245 11.40 -29.45 -21.10
C PHE A 245 12.23 -30.63 -21.55
N ASN A 246 13.48 -30.39 -21.95
CA ASN A 246 14.40 -31.41 -22.43
C ASN A 246 15.48 -31.72 -21.39
N ALA A 247 15.47 -32.94 -20.86
CA ALA A 247 16.45 -33.42 -19.89
C ALA A 247 17.79 -33.85 -20.51
N TYR A 248 17.84 -34.08 -21.83
CA TYR A 248 19.07 -34.44 -22.52
C TYR A 248 19.98 -33.24 -22.71
N ASN A 249 21.29 -33.48 -22.83
CA ASN A 249 22.28 -32.46 -23.19
C ASN A 249 22.29 -32.10 -24.68
N CYS A 250 21.44 -32.74 -25.49
CA CYS A 250 21.38 -32.66 -26.94
C CYS A 250 20.00 -32.16 -27.43
N PRO A 251 19.89 -31.61 -28.65
CA PRO A 251 18.62 -31.19 -29.21
C PRO A 251 17.74 -32.38 -29.62
N MET A 252 16.44 -32.27 -29.33
CA MET A 252 15.39 -33.22 -29.72
C MET A 252 14.39 -32.54 -30.65
N ASP A 253 14.11 -33.15 -31.80
CA ASP A 253 13.07 -32.69 -32.70
C ASP A 253 11.71 -33.15 -32.18
N LEU A 254 10.78 -32.21 -32.09
CA LEU A 254 9.43 -32.38 -31.58
C LEU A 254 8.45 -32.28 -32.73
N MET A 255 7.52 -33.23 -32.78
CA MET A 255 6.31 -33.14 -33.59
C MET A 255 5.08 -33.08 -32.69
N LEU A 256 4.23 -32.09 -32.92
CA LEU A 256 2.97 -31.88 -32.21
C LEU A 256 1.80 -31.97 -33.21
N ASN A 257 0.80 -32.81 -32.94
CA ASN A 257 -0.40 -32.97 -33.78
C ASN A 257 -0.11 -33.34 -35.24
N SER A 258 1.05 -33.95 -35.52
CA SER A 258 1.50 -34.30 -36.88
C SER A 258 1.58 -33.12 -37.87
N GLU A 259 1.48 -31.88 -37.39
CA GLU A 259 1.42 -30.67 -38.23
C GLU A 259 2.46 -29.62 -37.83
N ALA A 260 2.78 -29.50 -36.53
CA ALA A 260 3.76 -28.55 -36.04
C ALA A 260 5.06 -29.28 -35.69
N SER A 261 6.17 -28.86 -36.31
CA SER A 261 7.51 -29.33 -35.96
C SER A 261 8.32 -28.20 -35.32
N GLY A 262 9.17 -28.57 -34.36
CA GLY A 262 10.12 -27.67 -33.71
C GLY A 262 11.28 -28.47 -33.12
N THR A 263 12.27 -27.77 -32.58
CA THR A 263 13.42 -28.41 -31.92
C THR A 263 13.52 -27.88 -30.50
N VAL A 264 13.70 -28.80 -29.54
CA VAL A 264 13.94 -28.48 -28.13
C VAL A 264 15.41 -28.69 -27.85
N ASN A 265 16.15 -27.61 -27.65
CA ASN A 265 17.57 -27.67 -27.32
C ASN A 265 17.81 -28.46 -26.01
N GLY A 266 19.01 -29.04 -25.88
CA GLY A 266 19.39 -29.78 -24.68
C GLY A 266 19.37 -28.90 -23.43
N LEU A 267 18.97 -29.50 -22.29
CA LEU A 267 18.86 -28.86 -20.97
C LEU A 267 18.09 -27.53 -20.99
N SER A 268 17.10 -27.46 -21.89
CA SER A 268 16.34 -26.25 -22.17
C SER A 268 14.84 -26.56 -22.26
N LYS A 269 14.06 -25.54 -22.61
CA LYS A 269 12.63 -25.66 -22.86
C LYS A 269 12.25 -24.99 -24.17
N VAL A 270 11.12 -25.42 -24.72
CA VAL A 270 10.37 -24.66 -25.73
C VAL A 270 9.04 -24.21 -25.13
N ASP A 271 8.66 -22.96 -25.39
CA ASP A 271 7.40 -22.38 -24.94
C ASP A 271 6.42 -22.24 -26.11
N LEU A 272 5.24 -22.81 -25.98
CA LEU A 272 4.11 -22.66 -26.89
C LEU A 272 3.03 -21.86 -26.14
N LEU A 273 3.10 -20.54 -26.22
CA LEU A 273 2.30 -19.64 -25.37
C LEU A 273 0.88 -19.35 -25.90
N ASP A 274 0.63 -19.59 -27.18
CA ASP A 274 -0.60 -19.20 -27.87
C ASP A 274 -1.37 -20.39 -28.48
N LEU A 275 -1.46 -21.50 -27.76
CA LEU A 275 -2.24 -22.66 -28.23
C LEU A 275 -3.74 -22.33 -28.16
N ARG A 276 -4.42 -22.34 -29.31
CA ARG A 276 -5.87 -22.13 -29.36
C ARG A 276 -6.61 -23.37 -28.90
N VAL A 277 -7.25 -23.29 -27.74
CA VAL A 277 -7.99 -24.40 -27.11
C VAL A 277 -9.33 -23.89 -26.60
N SER A 278 -10.42 -24.59 -26.94
CA SER A 278 -11.75 -24.31 -26.39
C SER A 278 -12.14 -25.44 -25.44
N GLY A 279 -12.25 -25.12 -24.16
CA GLY A 279 -12.48 -26.10 -23.09
C GLY A 279 -11.28 -27.03 -22.87
N THR A 280 -11.31 -28.21 -23.48
CA THR A 280 -10.23 -29.22 -23.36
C THR A 280 -9.93 -29.83 -24.71
N ALA A 281 -8.66 -29.86 -25.09
CA ALA A 281 -8.19 -30.46 -26.33
C ALA A 281 -7.15 -31.55 -26.03
N LEU A 282 -7.19 -32.62 -26.82
CA LEU A 282 -6.18 -33.67 -26.82
C LEU A 282 -5.08 -33.30 -27.82
N TYR A 283 -3.84 -33.35 -27.36
CA TYR A 283 -2.65 -33.19 -28.18
C TYR A 283 -1.85 -34.49 -28.16
N ASN A 284 -1.26 -34.81 -29.31
CA ASN A 284 -0.25 -35.86 -29.37
C ASN A 284 1.12 -35.23 -29.66
N ALA A 285 2.14 -35.70 -28.94
CA ALA A 285 3.53 -35.32 -29.17
C ALA A 285 4.37 -36.57 -29.46
N SER A 286 5.30 -36.44 -30.38
CA SER A 286 6.39 -37.39 -30.57
C SER A 286 7.71 -36.65 -30.62
N ILE A 287 8.77 -37.34 -30.19
CA ILE A 287 10.13 -36.82 -30.22
C ILE A 287 11.01 -37.72 -31.06
N THR A 288 11.93 -37.11 -31.78
CA THR A 288 12.98 -37.78 -32.54
C THR A 288 14.33 -37.14 -32.22
N PRO A 289 15.37 -37.92 -31.97
CA PRO A 289 16.72 -37.37 -31.79
C PRO A 289 17.13 -36.60 -33.04
N SER A 290 17.61 -35.38 -32.85
CA SER A 290 18.18 -34.61 -33.96
C SER A 290 19.53 -35.19 -34.37
N GLN A 291 20.06 -34.80 -35.54
CA GLN A 291 21.33 -35.34 -36.06
C GLN A 291 22.52 -35.16 -35.11
N ASP A 292 22.44 -34.15 -34.24
CA ASP A 292 23.48 -33.82 -33.26
C ASP A 292 23.36 -34.62 -31.95
N CYS A 293 22.30 -35.42 -31.76
CA CYS A 293 22.12 -36.25 -30.57
C CYS A 293 22.55 -37.70 -30.82
N VAL A 294 23.83 -38.00 -30.54
CA VAL A 294 24.43 -39.33 -30.80
C VAL A 294 24.02 -40.38 -29.76
N ASP A 295 23.63 -39.93 -28.57
CA ASP A 295 23.35 -40.80 -27.42
C ASP A 295 21.99 -41.51 -27.52
N VAL A 296 21.10 -41.04 -28.41
CA VAL A 296 19.74 -41.56 -28.58
C VAL A 296 19.53 -41.98 -30.03
N ASN A 297 19.41 -43.29 -30.27
CA ASN A 297 19.32 -43.86 -31.61
C ASN A 297 17.91 -44.34 -31.99
N THR A 298 16.94 -44.21 -31.08
CA THR A 298 15.55 -44.64 -31.30
C THR A 298 14.61 -43.44 -31.30
N PRO A 299 13.58 -43.43 -32.17
CA PRO A 299 12.48 -42.48 -32.05
C PRO A 299 11.81 -42.67 -30.68
N GLY A 300 11.44 -41.56 -30.04
CA GLY A 300 10.76 -41.63 -28.76
C GLY A 300 9.29 -41.96 -28.86
N SER A 301 8.72 -42.32 -27.71
CA SER A 301 7.32 -42.71 -27.57
C SER A 301 6.37 -41.57 -27.95
N LEU A 302 5.26 -41.90 -28.60
CA LEU A 302 4.13 -40.98 -28.76
C LEU A 302 3.42 -40.82 -27.41
N LEU A 303 3.18 -39.57 -26.99
CA LEU A 303 2.44 -39.23 -25.79
C LEU A 303 1.18 -38.44 -26.16
N ASP A 304 0.04 -38.93 -25.69
CA ASP A 304 -1.22 -38.20 -25.71
C ASP A 304 -1.43 -37.49 -24.37
N PHE A 305 -1.75 -36.20 -24.40
CA PHE A 305 -2.03 -35.42 -23.19
C PHE A 305 -3.13 -34.39 -23.43
N GLN A 306 -3.81 -34.01 -22.35
CA GLN A 306 -4.87 -33.01 -22.38
C GLN A 306 -4.32 -31.62 -22.06
N VAL A 307 -4.71 -30.66 -22.88
CA VAL A 307 -4.47 -29.22 -22.68
C VAL A 307 -5.82 -28.55 -22.42
N VAL A 308 -5.89 -27.71 -21.40
CA VAL A 308 -7.12 -27.06 -20.94
C VAL A 308 -7.01 -25.55 -21.13
N GLU A 309 -8.11 -24.94 -21.59
CA GLU A 309 -8.23 -23.50 -21.75
C GLU A 309 -7.95 -22.76 -20.43
N GLY A 310 -7.19 -21.66 -20.50
CA GLY A 310 -6.81 -20.86 -19.33
C GLY A 310 -5.77 -21.51 -18.42
N GLN A 311 -5.20 -22.66 -18.81
CA GLN A 311 -4.17 -23.37 -18.04
C GLN A 311 -2.85 -23.42 -18.78
N ALA A 312 -1.78 -23.61 -18.00
CA ALA A 312 -0.45 -23.85 -18.52
C ALA A 312 0.02 -25.24 -18.12
N LYS A 313 0.58 -25.97 -19.07
CA LYS A 313 0.95 -27.36 -18.88
C LYS A 313 2.41 -27.59 -19.27
N SER A 314 3.05 -28.49 -18.54
CA SER A 314 4.40 -28.95 -18.82
C SER A 314 4.42 -30.39 -19.31
N VAL A 315 5.33 -30.68 -20.23
CA VAL A 315 5.69 -32.05 -20.63
C VAL A 315 7.20 -32.18 -20.51
N PHE A 316 7.66 -33.33 -20.04
CA PHE A 316 9.06 -33.57 -19.75
C PHE A 316 9.61 -34.67 -20.66
N ILE A 317 10.63 -34.34 -21.44
CA ILE A 317 11.41 -35.28 -22.24
C ILE A 317 12.48 -35.88 -21.35
N THR A 318 12.40 -37.19 -21.14
CA THR A 318 13.31 -37.94 -20.27
C THR A 318 13.57 -39.32 -20.86
N GLN A 319 14.14 -40.24 -20.08
CA GLN A 319 14.41 -41.62 -20.48
C GLN A 319 13.83 -42.62 -19.50
N GLU A 320 13.40 -43.76 -20.02
CA GLU A 320 13.08 -44.95 -19.23
C GLU A 320 14.02 -46.07 -19.69
N GLY A 321 14.98 -46.43 -18.85
CA GLY A 321 16.11 -47.27 -19.26
C GLY A 321 17.02 -46.53 -20.26
N ARG A 322 16.97 -46.91 -21.54
CA ARG A 322 17.74 -46.28 -22.63
C ARG A 322 16.86 -45.65 -23.71
N GLU A 323 15.55 -45.72 -23.54
CA GLU A 323 14.60 -45.22 -24.53
C GLU A 323 14.14 -43.82 -24.17
N PRO A 324 14.12 -42.87 -25.13
CA PRO A 324 13.59 -41.54 -24.92
C PRO A 324 12.06 -41.61 -24.78
N VAL A 325 11.54 -41.02 -23.71
CA VAL A 325 10.13 -41.00 -23.38
C VAL A 325 9.65 -39.59 -23.08
N LEU A 326 8.41 -39.31 -23.46
CA LEU A 326 7.69 -38.12 -23.06
C LEU A 326 6.85 -38.47 -21.83
N LYS A 327 6.97 -37.67 -20.75
CA LYS A 327 6.15 -37.81 -19.55
C LYS A 327 5.24 -36.59 -19.40
N ASP A 328 3.95 -36.87 -19.21
CA ASP A 328 2.99 -35.84 -18.83
C ASP A 328 3.20 -35.46 -17.36
N ILE A 329 3.45 -34.19 -17.10
CA ILE A 329 3.65 -33.66 -15.75
C ILE A 329 2.29 -33.44 -15.12
N SER A 330 2.04 -34.04 -13.95
CA SER A 330 0.73 -33.95 -13.32
C SER A 330 0.46 -32.55 -12.80
N GLY A 331 -0.72 -32.02 -13.09
CA GLY A 331 -1.15 -30.68 -12.68
C GLY A 331 -0.92 -29.62 -13.75
N TYR A 332 -0.89 -28.36 -13.29
CA TYR A 332 -0.68 -27.18 -14.13
C TYR A 332 0.48 -26.35 -13.59
N ASP A 333 1.14 -25.61 -14.47
CA ASP A 333 2.28 -24.77 -14.12
C ASP A 333 1.84 -23.52 -13.36
N THR A 334 2.54 -23.23 -12.28
CA THR A 334 2.51 -21.90 -11.67
C THR A 334 3.44 -21.00 -12.46
N ILE A 335 2.86 -20.05 -13.21
CA ILE A 335 3.61 -19.04 -14.00
C ILE A 335 3.62 -17.70 -13.28
N GLU A 336 2.59 -17.44 -12.48
CA GLU A 336 2.49 -16.21 -11.71
C GLU A 336 3.61 -16.13 -10.68
N LYS A 337 4.10 -14.89 -10.50
CA LYS A 337 5.04 -14.57 -9.43
C LYS A 337 4.31 -14.73 -8.10
N SER A 338 4.99 -15.27 -7.10
CA SER A 338 4.47 -15.44 -5.74
C SER A 338 3.93 -14.14 -5.13
N ASP A 339 2.92 -14.23 -4.27
CA ASP A 339 2.31 -13.07 -3.63
C ASP A 339 3.24 -12.38 -2.63
N ASP A 340 4.21 -13.10 -2.07
CA ASP A 340 5.23 -12.60 -1.15
C ASP A 340 6.49 -12.06 -1.86
N GLY A 341 6.58 -12.23 -3.18
CA GLY A 341 7.70 -11.80 -4.02
C GLY A 341 8.92 -12.72 -3.98
N TYR A 342 8.91 -13.82 -3.22
CA TYR A 342 10.02 -14.77 -3.17
C TYR A 342 10.11 -15.66 -4.41
N PRO A 343 11.31 -16.06 -4.85
CA PRO A 343 11.42 -17.00 -5.94
C PRO A 343 10.75 -18.34 -5.60
N VAL A 344 10.09 -18.91 -6.60
CA VAL A 344 9.53 -20.26 -6.52
C VAL A 344 10.29 -21.19 -7.44
N ILE A 345 10.58 -22.38 -6.95
CA ILE A 345 11.33 -23.40 -7.69
C ILE A 345 10.62 -24.74 -7.58
N ARG A 346 10.64 -25.49 -8.69
CA ARG A 346 10.35 -26.93 -8.71
C ARG A 346 11.46 -27.68 -9.42
N VAL A 347 11.50 -28.98 -9.27
CA VAL A 347 12.51 -29.84 -9.89
C VAL A 347 11.83 -30.83 -10.82
N PHE A 348 12.28 -30.89 -12.07
CA PHE A 348 12.01 -32.00 -12.98
C PHE A 348 13.24 -32.89 -13.05
N TYR A 349 13.07 -34.17 -12.75
CA TYR A 349 14.21 -35.03 -12.56
C TYR A 349 14.02 -36.43 -13.15
N ASN A 350 15.15 -37.06 -13.41
CA ASN A 350 15.25 -38.49 -13.64
C ASN A 350 16.49 -39.01 -12.89
N VAL A 351 16.26 -39.92 -11.96
CA VAL A 351 17.31 -40.45 -11.07
C VAL A 351 17.30 -41.97 -11.11
N LEU A 352 18.48 -42.58 -11.01
CA LEU A 352 18.64 -44.03 -11.05
C LEU A 352 18.33 -44.69 -9.71
N THR A 353 18.60 -43.96 -8.62
CA THR A 353 18.33 -44.38 -7.25
C THR A 353 17.72 -43.26 -6.43
N GLU A 354 17.20 -43.57 -5.25
CA GLU A 354 16.73 -42.54 -4.32
C GLU A 354 17.88 -41.62 -3.92
N HIS A 355 17.66 -40.32 -4.07
CA HIS A 355 18.65 -39.29 -3.76
C HIS A 355 18.01 -38.12 -3.02
N GLU A 356 18.80 -37.53 -2.13
CA GLU A 356 18.46 -36.24 -1.52
C GLU A 356 19.14 -35.12 -2.32
N LEU A 357 18.33 -34.22 -2.89
CA LEU A 357 18.80 -33.03 -3.62
C LEU A 357 18.78 -31.82 -2.68
N LYS A 358 19.95 -31.29 -2.34
CA LYS A 358 20.11 -30.16 -1.41
C LYS A 358 20.49 -28.87 -2.12
N PHE A 359 19.81 -27.79 -1.78
CA PHE A 359 20.18 -26.43 -2.15
C PHE A 359 20.76 -25.75 -0.92
N ASN A 360 22.07 -25.48 -0.91
CA ASN A 360 22.75 -24.90 0.26
C ASN A 360 23.34 -23.54 -0.06
N HIS A 361 23.02 -22.54 0.75
CA HIS A 361 23.64 -21.22 0.72
C HIS A 361 24.47 -20.98 1.99
N ASP A 362 25.63 -20.31 1.85
CA ASP A 362 26.50 -19.86 2.94
C ASP A 362 26.64 -20.87 4.11
N GLY A 363 27.17 -22.06 3.80
CA GLY A 363 27.44 -23.08 4.82
C GLY A 363 26.21 -23.73 5.46
N GLY A 364 25.02 -23.59 4.84
CA GLY A 364 23.76 -24.18 5.32
C GLY A 364 22.89 -23.23 6.16
N THR A 365 23.20 -21.93 6.16
CA THR A 365 22.33 -20.93 6.84
C THR A 365 20.96 -20.83 6.19
N LYS A 366 20.90 -20.99 4.86
CA LYS A 366 19.66 -21.18 4.11
C LYS A 366 19.79 -22.46 3.30
N SER A 367 18.89 -23.40 3.55
CA SER A 367 18.85 -24.64 2.80
C SER A 367 17.45 -25.20 2.69
N PHE A 368 17.18 -25.85 1.56
CA PHE A 368 16.00 -26.67 1.35
C PHE A 368 16.41 -27.90 0.54
N ASN A 369 15.64 -28.98 0.69
CA ASN A 369 15.95 -30.26 0.10
C ASN A 369 14.70 -30.91 -0.50
N TYR A 370 14.94 -31.78 -1.48
CA TYR A 370 13.93 -32.66 -2.07
C TYR A 370 14.41 -34.10 -1.98
N ASP A 371 13.49 -34.97 -1.59
CA ASP A 371 13.69 -36.41 -1.67
C ASP A 371 13.23 -36.88 -3.06
N LEU A 372 14.18 -37.36 -3.86
CA LEU A 372 13.96 -37.79 -5.23
C LEU A 372 13.81 -39.31 -5.28
N SER A 373 12.78 -39.79 -5.97
CA SER A 373 12.51 -41.22 -6.18
C SER A 373 12.49 -41.55 -7.67
N PRO A 374 13.08 -42.68 -8.12
CA PRO A 374 13.01 -43.12 -9.51
C PRO A 374 11.57 -43.32 -10.05
N GLU A 375 10.57 -43.41 -9.17
CA GLU A 375 9.16 -43.57 -9.54
C GLU A 375 8.45 -42.26 -9.90
N SER A 376 9.09 -41.11 -9.65
CA SER A 376 8.56 -39.78 -9.94
C SER A 376 9.51 -38.98 -10.83
N TYR A 377 8.95 -37.96 -11.48
CA TYR A 377 9.67 -37.09 -12.41
C TYR A 377 9.59 -35.61 -12.02
N GLN A 378 8.87 -35.29 -10.94
CA GLN A 378 8.68 -33.92 -10.50
C GLN A 378 8.58 -33.77 -8.98
N THR A 379 8.84 -32.55 -8.51
CA THR A 379 8.54 -32.09 -7.15
C THR A 379 7.46 -31.02 -7.18
N ASP A 380 6.83 -30.80 -6.03
CA ASP A 380 5.99 -29.62 -5.83
C ASP A 380 6.83 -28.33 -5.87
N TYR A 381 6.14 -27.21 -6.11
CA TYR A 381 6.75 -25.89 -6.01
C TYR A 381 7.11 -25.58 -4.55
N THR A 382 8.27 -24.99 -4.35
CA THR A 382 8.74 -24.51 -3.05
C THR A 382 9.13 -23.04 -3.17
N SER A 383 8.68 -22.24 -2.21
CA SER A 383 9.16 -20.86 -2.05
C SER A 383 10.54 -20.89 -1.41
N ALA A 384 11.51 -20.21 -2.00
CA ALA A 384 12.87 -20.13 -1.52
C ALA A 384 13.26 -18.68 -1.25
N GLU A 385 14.13 -18.44 -0.28
CA GLU A 385 14.71 -17.11 -0.12
C GLU A 385 15.65 -16.80 -1.30
N PRO A 386 15.69 -15.55 -1.79
CA PRO A 386 16.57 -15.18 -2.89
C PRO A 386 18.03 -15.23 -2.44
N ALA A 387 18.82 -16.10 -3.08
CA ALA A 387 20.23 -16.30 -2.82
C ALA A 387 20.87 -17.12 -3.96
N SER A 388 22.20 -17.21 -3.92
CA SER A 388 22.95 -18.18 -4.73
C SER A 388 23.16 -19.46 -3.93
N PHE A 389 22.57 -20.55 -4.39
CA PHE A 389 22.63 -21.87 -3.77
C PHE A 389 23.62 -22.76 -4.51
N THR A 390 24.40 -23.53 -3.76
CA THR A 390 25.16 -24.67 -4.29
C THR A 390 24.26 -25.90 -4.23
N VAL A 391 24.03 -26.53 -5.38
CA VAL A 391 23.16 -27.70 -5.51
C VAL A 391 23.98 -28.96 -5.35
N MET A 392 23.53 -29.88 -4.49
CA MET A 392 24.18 -31.16 -4.26
C MET A 392 23.19 -32.32 -4.42
N LEU A 393 23.58 -33.34 -5.18
CA LEU A 393 22.86 -34.61 -5.27
C LEU A 393 23.62 -35.64 -4.42
N GLY A 394 23.09 -35.97 -3.24
CA GLY A 394 23.84 -36.70 -2.23
C GLY A 394 25.12 -35.94 -1.83
N ASN A 395 26.29 -36.49 -2.16
CA ASN A 395 27.59 -35.87 -1.87
C ASN A 395 28.23 -35.17 -3.09
N ASN A 396 27.59 -35.22 -4.26
CA ASN A 396 28.13 -34.66 -5.50
C ASN A 396 27.59 -33.25 -5.73
N SER A 397 28.48 -32.28 -5.95
CA SER A 397 28.09 -30.90 -6.28
C SER A 397 27.74 -30.77 -7.76
N LEU A 398 26.53 -30.30 -8.06
CA LEU A 398 26.02 -30.06 -9.42
C LEU A 398 26.24 -28.61 -9.90
N GLY A 399 26.75 -27.73 -9.04
CA GLY A 399 27.08 -26.34 -9.37
C GLY A 399 26.27 -25.32 -8.58
N GLN A 400 26.35 -24.04 -8.98
CA GLN A 400 25.63 -22.95 -8.34
C GLN A 400 24.44 -22.50 -9.18
N VAL A 401 23.34 -22.21 -8.50
CA VAL A 401 22.12 -21.65 -9.06
C VAL A 401 21.77 -20.36 -8.33
N ASN A 402 21.27 -19.36 -9.05
CA ASN A 402 20.90 -18.08 -8.47
C ASN A 402 19.39 -17.89 -8.55
N LEU A 403 18.73 -17.80 -7.40
CA LEU A 403 17.29 -17.56 -7.29
C LEU A 403 17.07 -16.09 -6.93
N GLN A 404 16.34 -15.37 -7.77
CA GLN A 404 16.09 -13.93 -7.63
C GLN A 404 14.62 -13.64 -7.36
N LEU A 405 14.33 -12.55 -6.66
CA LEU A 405 12.96 -12.13 -6.30
C LEU A 405 12.02 -12.14 -7.51
N GLY A 406 10.82 -12.69 -7.31
CA GLY A 406 9.78 -12.82 -8.33
C GLY A 406 10.09 -13.78 -9.49
N GLY A 407 11.20 -14.51 -9.45
CA GLY A 407 11.51 -15.51 -10.46
C GLY A 407 10.77 -16.82 -10.23
N VAL A 408 10.25 -17.42 -11.30
CA VAL A 408 9.70 -18.78 -11.29
C VAL A 408 10.68 -19.68 -12.04
N TYR A 409 11.16 -20.72 -11.36
CA TYR A 409 12.22 -21.57 -11.87
C TYR A 409 11.81 -23.04 -11.92
N THR A 410 12.33 -23.74 -12.92
CA THR A 410 12.33 -25.20 -13.00
C THR A 410 13.78 -25.67 -13.07
N TYR A 411 14.21 -26.48 -12.12
CA TYR A 411 15.52 -27.13 -12.15
C TYR A 411 15.38 -28.48 -12.85
N ILE A 412 16.05 -28.66 -13.98
CA ILE A 412 16.14 -29.95 -14.65
C ILE A 412 17.33 -30.72 -14.09
N LEU A 413 17.11 -32.00 -13.77
CA LEU A 413 18.14 -32.95 -13.37
C LEU A 413 17.99 -34.24 -14.19
N ASN A 414 19.07 -34.71 -14.80
CA ASN A 414 19.10 -36.00 -15.47
C ASN A 414 20.33 -36.78 -15.05
N GLU A 415 20.11 -37.92 -14.40
CA GLU A 415 21.16 -38.84 -13.99
C GLU A 415 21.30 -39.97 -15.01
N GLU A 416 22.48 -40.05 -15.61
CA GLU A 416 22.89 -41.15 -16.46
C GLU A 416 23.99 -41.96 -15.79
N THR A 417 24.16 -43.23 -16.18
CA THR A 417 25.17 -44.13 -15.60
C THR A 417 26.60 -43.59 -15.60
N ALA A 418 26.93 -42.66 -16.50
CA ALA A 418 28.27 -42.08 -16.65
C ALA A 418 28.35 -40.59 -16.26
N SER A 419 27.23 -39.86 -16.21
CA SER A 419 27.23 -38.43 -15.93
C SER A 419 25.89 -37.95 -15.38
N THR A 420 25.93 -36.93 -14.54
CA THR A 420 24.72 -36.23 -14.09
C THR A 420 24.73 -34.83 -14.70
N THR A 421 23.66 -34.49 -15.41
CA THR A 421 23.50 -33.17 -16.00
C THR A 421 22.37 -32.44 -15.29
N ALA A 422 22.53 -31.13 -15.11
CA ALA A 422 21.51 -30.33 -14.45
C ALA A 422 21.57 -28.88 -14.91
N GLN A 423 20.42 -28.23 -14.99
CA GLN A 423 20.32 -26.83 -15.40
C GLN A 423 19.11 -26.14 -14.76
N LEU A 424 19.30 -24.91 -14.32
CA LEU A 424 18.21 -24.04 -13.88
C LEU A 424 17.59 -23.35 -15.10
N ILE A 425 16.29 -23.54 -15.29
CA ILE A 425 15.53 -22.88 -16.33
C ILE A 425 14.61 -21.84 -15.70
N THR A 426 14.64 -20.63 -16.25
CA THR A 426 13.73 -19.55 -15.85
C THR A 426 12.42 -19.69 -16.65
N VAL A 427 11.31 -19.90 -15.96
CA VAL A 427 9.96 -19.96 -16.54
C VAL A 427 9.38 -18.55 -16.63
N THR A 428 9.46 -17.81 -15.53
CA THR A 428 9.04 -16.40 -15.43
C THR A 428 10.24 -15.59 -14.96
N SER A 429 10.50 -14.47 -15.64
CA SER A 429 11.66 -13.62 -15.37
C SER A 429 11.58 -12.96 -13.98
N PRO A 430 12.71 -12.87 -13.26
CA PRO A 430 12.75 -12.21 -11.95
C PRO A 430 12.48 -10.70 -12.05
N ASN A 431 12.25 -10.08 -10.89
CA ASN A 431 11.97 -8.65 -10.79
C ASN A 431 13.21 -7.82 -11.13
N THR A 432 13.09 -6.89 -12.07
CA THR A 432 14.20 -6.07 -12.56
C THR A 432 14.22 -4.66 -11.98
N MET A 433 13.04 -4.08 -11.68
CA MET A 433 12.92 -2.73 -11.14
C MET A 433 13.05 -2.70 -9.62
N HIS A 434 13.86 -1.79 -9.09
CA HIS A 434 14.08 -1.68 -7.64
C HIS A 434 12.90 -0.98 -6.92
N MET A 435 12.51 -1.47 -5.73
CA MET A 435 11.40 -0.94 -4.92
C MET A 435 11.52 0.55 -4.59
N LEU A 436 12.74 1.10 -4.55
CA LEU A 436 12.97 2.54 -4.28
C LEU A 436 12.35 3.47 -5.33
N TRP A 437 11.98 2.96 -6.51
CA TRP A 437 11.19 3.73 -7.48
C TRP A 437 9.80 4.11 -6.98
N LEU A 438 9.32 3.52 -5.87
CA LEU A 438 8.09 3.94 -5.19
C LEU A 438 8.31 5.12 -4.24
N VAL A 439 9.55 5.47 -3.86
CA VAL A 439 9.79 6.60 -2.94
C VAL A 439 9.18 7.92 -3.43
N PRO A 440 9.27 8.30 -4.72
CA PRO A 440 8.67 9.54 -5.23
C PRO A 440 7.16 9.64 -5.01
N GLN A 441 6.39 8.57 -5.26
CA GLN A 441 4.93 8.59 -5.03
C GLN A 441 4.59 8.68 -3.55
N TYR A 442 5.33 7.99 -2.66
CA TYR A 442 5.19 8.16 -1.21
C TYR A 442 5.47 9.60 -0.79
N VAL A 443 6.55 10.22 -1.30
CA VAL A 443 6.88 11.63 -1.01
C VAL A 443 5.73 12.56 -1.37
N ILE A 444 5.21 12.47 -2.59
CA ILE A 444 4.11 13.35 -3.02
C ILE A 444 2.84 13.07 -2.21
N MET A 445 2.54 11.80 -1.91
CA MET A 445 1.37 11.44 -1.13
C MET A 445 1.44 11.96 0.30
N THR A 446 2.59 11.84 0.95
CA THR A 446 2.81 12.36 2.31
C THR A 446 2.74 13.90 2.34
N MET A 447 3.26 14.59 1.31
CA MET A 447 3.05 16.04 1.16
C MET A 447 1.55 16.37 1.06
N GLY A 448 0.81 15.58 0.27
CA GLY A 448 -0.65 15.65 0.17
C GLY A 448 -1.33 15.45 1.51
N GLU A 449 -0.94 14.44 2.29
CA GLU A 449 -1.45 14.15 3.63
C GLU A 449 -1.27 15.33 4.60
N VAL A 450 -0.07 15.94 4.64
CA VAL A 450 0.19 17.10 5.50
C VAL A 450 -0.73 18.27 5.14
N MET A 451 -0.93 18.52 3.85
CA MET A 451 -1.79 19.62 3.39
C MET A 451 -3.29 19.30 3.51
N TYR A 452 -3.68 18.03 3.48
CA TYR A 452 -5.08 17.58 3.48
C TYR A 452 -5.57 17.19 4.86
N SER A 453 -4.95 16.19 5.48
CA SER A 453 -5.38 15.58 6.73
C SER A 453 -5.10 16.48 7.94
N ILE A 454 -3.84 16.92 8.10
CA ILE A 454 -3.44 17.75 9.25
C ILE A 454 -4.18 19.09 9.21
N THR A 455 -4.14 19.76 8.06
CA THR A 455 -4.84 21.04 7.87
C THR A 455 -6.36 20.86 7.96
N GLY A 456 -6.91 19.76 7.47
CA GLY A 456 -8.34 19.47 7.53
C GLY A 456 -8.85 19.23 8.95
N LEU A 457 -8.08 18.54 9.79
CA LEU A 457 -8.37 18.37 11.21
C LEU A 457 -8.30 19.71 11.96
N GLU A 458 -7.30 20.55 11.67
CA GLU A 458 -7.19 21.90 12.22
C GLU A 458 -8.39 22.77 11.82
N PHE A 459 -8.76 22.74 10.53
CA PHE A 459 -9.95 23.42 10.02
C PHE A 459 -11.22 22.93 10.71
N ALA A 460 -11.43 21.62 10.80
CA ALA A 460 -12.59 21.03 11.45
C ALA A 460 -12.68 21.45 12.91
N PHE A 461 -11.55 21.51 13.63
CA PHE A 461 -11.51 21.88 15.03
C PHE A 461 -11.76 23.38 15.27
N THR A 462 -11.23 24.24 14.39
CA THR A 462 -11.38 25.71 14.48
C THR A 462 -12.75 26.19 14.04
N GLN A 463 -13.41 25.49 13.10
CA GLN A 463 -14.76 25.82 12.65
C GLN A 463 -15.86 25.10 13.46
N ALA A 464 -15.47 24.22 14.38
CA ALA A 464 -16.40 23.51 15.27
C ALA A 464 -16.84 24.38 16.46
N PRO A 465 -18.16 24.51 16.69
CA PRO A 465 -18.65 24.95 18.00
C PRO A 465 -18.15 24.02 19.11
N VAL A 466 -17.88 24.58 20.30
CA VAL A 466 -17.32 23.83 21.44
C VAL A 466 -18.18 22.61 21.82
N SER A 467 -19.50 22.75 21.71
CA SER A 467 -20.49 21.70 21.97
C SER A 467 -20.48 20.56 20.93
N MET A 468 -19.96 20.80 19.72
CA MET A 468 -20.11 19.92 18.55
C MET A 468 -18.80 19.29 18.05
N LYS A 469 -17.68 19.55 18.73
CA LYS A 469 -16.36 19.01 18.34
C LYS A 469 -16.35 17.49 18.20
N SER A 470 -17.01 16.77 19.10
CA SER A 470 -17.12 15.31 19.04
C SER A 470 -17.92 14.81 17.84
N VAL A 471 -18.99 15.53 17.46
CA VAL A 471 -19.82 15.21 16.29
C VAL A 471 -19.00 15.37 15.00
N LEU A 472 -18.21 16.45 14.88
CA LEU A 472 -17.35 16.68 13.72
C LEU A 472 -16.21 15.67 13.63
N GLN A 473 -15.57 15.32 14.74
CA GLN A 473 -14.55 14.28 14.76
C GLN A 473 -15.12 12.90 14.38
N SER A 474 -16.34 12.59 14.82
CA SER A 474 -17.04 11.38 14.41
C SER A 474 -17.36 11.39 12.91
N GLY A 475 -17.82 12.54 12.38
CA GLY A 475 -18.04 12.74 10.94
C GLY A 475 -16.77 12.59 10.12
N TRP A 476 -15.62 13.07 10.62
CA TRP A 476 -14.32 12.88 9.98
C TRP A 476 -13.95 11.40 9.86
N LEU A 477 -14.02 10.64 10.96
CA LEU A 477 -13.75 9.21 10.94
C LEU A 477 -14.72 8.44 10.03
N LEU A 478 -15.97 8.90 9.93
CA LEU A 478 -16.93 8.33 9.00
C LEU A 478 -16.50 8.52 7.54
N THR A 479 -15.83 9.63 7.19
CA THR A 479 -15.29 9.80 5.83
C THR A 479 -14.21 8.77 5.50
N VAL A 480 -13.36 8.43 6.48
CA VAL A 480 -12.33 7.39 6.33
C VAL A 480 -12.97 6.03 6.10
N ALA A 481 -14.03 5.71 6.86
CA ALA A 481 -14.78 4.47 6.68
C ALA A 481 -15.42 4.37 5.29
N PHE A 482 -16.03 5.45 4.78
CA PHE A 482 -16.55 5.48 3.42
C PHE A 482 -15.45 5.38 2.36
N GLY A 483 -14.28 5.97 2.58
CA GLY A 483 -13.13 5.83 1.69
C GLY A 483 -12.68 4.38 1.57
N ASN A 484 -12.55 3.67 2.70
CA ASN A 484 -12.25 2.24 2.72
C ASN A 484 -13.32 1.39 2.00
N LEU A 485 -14.60 1.77 2.10
CA LEU A 485 -15.67 1.10 1.35
C LEU A 485 -15.52 1.30 -0.17
N VAL A 486 -15.13 2.50 -0.62
CA VAL A 486 -14.87 2.78 -2.04
C VAL A 486 -13.76 1.89 -2.58
N VAL A 487 -12.68 1.68 -1.80
CA VAL A 487 -11.58 0.77 -2.17
C VAL A 487 -12.10 -0.65 -2.44
N ILE A 488 -12.92 -1.19 -1.53
CA ILE A 488 -13.48 -2.54 -1.67
C ILE A 488 -14.37 -2.64 -2.91
N ILE A 489 -15.24 -1.65 -3.15
CA ILE A 489 -16.14 -1.65 -4.30
C ILE A 489 -15.35 -1.64 -5.62
N ILE A 490 -14.33 -0.81 -5.74
CA ILE A 490 -13.52 -0.72 -6.96
C ILE A 490 -12.72 -2.00 -7.18
N ALA A 491 -12.14 -2.57 -6.12
CA ALA A 491 -11.37 -3.81 -6.20
C ALA A 491 -12.23 -5.01 -6.66
N GLU A 492 -13.45 -5.14 -6.13
CA GLU A 492 -14.38 -6.23 -6.50
C GLU A 492 -15.01 -6.05 -7.87
N ALA A 493 -15.13 -4.81 -8.36
CA ALA A 493 -15.76 -4.53 -9.64
C ALA A 493 -14.95 -5.00 -10.86
N LYS A 494 -13.64 -5.31 -10.69
CA LYS A 494 -12.74 -5.78 -11.76
C LYS A 494 -12.88 -4.99 -13.08
N PHE A 495 -12.95 -3.66 -12.98
CA PHE A 495 -13.19 -2.80 -14.15
C PHE A 495 -12.08 -2.85 -15.19
N PHE A 496 -10.85 -3.18 -14.78
CA PHE A 496 -9.68 -3.22 -15.64
C PHE A 496 -8.84 -4.46 -15.36
N ASP A 497 -8.29 -5.05 -16.42
CA ASP A 497 -7.30 -6.13 -16.33
C ASP A 497 -5.90 -5.58 -15.99
N SER A 498 -5.65 -4.30 -16.30
CA SER A 498 -4.38 -3.61 -16.04
C SER A 498 -4.46 -2.77 -14.76
N GLN A 499 -3.51 -2.99 -13.87
CA GLN A 499 -3.37 -2.25 -12.62
C GLN A 499 -2.98 -0.78 -12.87
N ALA A 500 -2.24 -0.48 -13.96
CA ALA A 500 -1.91 0.90 -14.32
C ALA A 500 -3.17 1.71 -14.65
N ASN A 501 -4.14 1.11 -15.35
CA ASN A 501 -5.42 1.75 -15.67
C ASN A 501 -6.26 2.01 -14.42
N GLU A 502 -6.21 1.12 -13.43
CA GLU A 502 -6.85 1.34 -12.12
C GLU A 502 -6.23 2.56 -11.40
N PHE A 503 -4.90 2.72 -11.43
CA PHE A 503 -4.24 3.90 -10.87
C PHE A 503 -4.61 5.21 -11.58
N PHE A 504 -4.72 5.20 -12.92
CA PHE A 504 -5.21 6.35 -13.66
C PHE A 504 -6.68 6.68 -13.36
N LEU A 505 -7.53 5.66 -13.16
CA LEU A 505 -8.91 5.88 -12.72
C LEU A 505 -8.94 6.59 -11.38
N PHE A 506 -8.20 6.12 -10.38
CA PHE A 506 -8.12 6.76 -9.06
C PHE A 506 -7.64 8.20 -9.16
N ALA A 507 -6.59 8.47 -9.94
CA ALA A 507 -6.13 9.84 -10.18
C ALA A 507 -7.21 10.72 -10.83
N GLY A 508 -7.93 10.20 -11.83
CA GLY A 508 -9.02 10.91 -12.49
C GLY A 508 -10.18 11.24 -11.56
N ILE A 509 -10.63 10.27 -10.76
CA ILE A 509 -11.68 10.46 -9.75
C ILE A 509 -11.25 11.51 -8.72
N MET A 510 -10.01 11.45 -8.25
CA MET A 510 -9.46 12.40 -7.29
C MET A 510 -9.41 13.83 -7.85
N LEU A 511 -9.05 14.03 -9.11
CA LEU A 511 -9.06 15.36 -9.74
C LEU A 511 -10.47 15.93 -9.87
N LEU A 512 -11.44 15.09 -10.26
CA LEU A 512 -12.85 15.49 -10.33
C LEU A 512 -13.41 15.84 -8.94
N ASP A 513 -13.07 15.02 -7.94
CA ASP A 513 -13.44 15.24 -6.55
C ASP A 513 -12.84 16.54 -6.00
N MET A 514 -11.56 16.82 -6.31
CA MET A 514 -10.93 18.07 -5.89
C MET A 514 -11.50 19.30 -6.60
N ALA A 515 -11.94 19.17 -7.85
CA ALA A 515 -12.66 20.24 -8.52
C ALA A 515 -14.00 20.55 -7.81
N LEU A 516 -14.75 19.50 -7.43
CA LEU A 516 -15.97 19.63 -6.64
C LEU A 516 -15.69 20.24 -5.25
N PHE A 517 -14.69 19.73 -4.53
CA PHE A 517 -14.30 20.23 -3.22
C PHE A 517 -13.88 21.71 -3.30
N CYS A 518 -13.07 22.11 -4.28
CA CYS A 518 -12.68 23.51 -4.47
C CYS A 518 -13.90 24.40 -4.76
N TRP A 519 -14.86 23.93 -5.56
CA TRP A 519 -16.12 24.64 -5.79
C TRP A 519 -16.96 24.81 -4.53
N MET A 520 -17.05 23.77 -3.69
CA MET A 520 -17.73 23.83 -2.40
C MET A 520 -17.01 24.78 -1.43
N ALA A 521 -15.68 24.70 -1.37
CA ALA A 521 -14.83 25.52 -0.52
C ALA A 521 -14.90 27.01 -0.87
N MET A 522 -15.03 27.36 -2.15
CA MET A 522 -15.21 28.76 -2.57
C MET A 522 -16.51 29.38 -2.03
N LYS A 523 -17.55 28.57 -1.83
CA LYS A 523 -18.85 29.02 -1.31
C LYS A 523 -18.94 29.00 0.22
N TYR A 524 -17.95 28.39 0.88
CA TYR A 524 -17.93 28.28 2.34
C TYR A 524 -17.62 29.61 3.00
N LYS A 525 -18.42 29.97 4.02
CA LYS A 525 -18.18 31.14 4.87
C LYS A 525 -17.57 30.66 6.18
N TYR A 526 -16.39 31.20 6.49
CA TYR A 526 -15.69 30.89 7.74
C TYR A 526 -16.46 31.47 8.92
N VAL A 527 -16.57 30.67 9.98
CA VAL A 527 -17.17 31.08 11.25
C VAL A 527 -16.06 31.69 12.10
N GLU A 528 -16.24 32.94 12.52
CA GLU A 528 -15.37 33.62 13.49
C GLU A 528 -15.87 33.27 14.90
N THR A 529 -15.08 32.52 15.67
CA THR A 529 -15.41 32.19 17.06
C THR A 529 -14.96 33.33 17.98
N PRO A 530 -15.83 33.93 18.80
CA PRO A 530 -15.44 35.00 19.73
C PRO A 530 -14.43 34.50 20.79
N GLU A 531 -13.47 35.36 21.15
CA GLU A 531 -12.30 35.03 21.98
C GLU A 531 -12.63 34.39 23.36
N GLU A 532 -13.82 34.64 23.91
CA GLU A 532 -14.26 34.12 25.22
C GLU A 532 -14.45 32.60 25.25
N ASP A 533 -14.83 31.97 24.12
CA ASP A 533 -14.99 30.51 24.01
C ASP A 533 -13.63 29.79 23.79
N ASN A 534 -12.58 30.51 23.38
CA ASN A 534 -11.25 29.95 23.10
C ASN A 534 -10.40 29.73 24.36
N ALA A 535 -10.71 30.40 25.47
CA ALA A 535 -9.96 30.28 26.73
C ALA A 535 -10.02 28.86 27.36
N GLY A 536 -11.03 28.05 27.01
CA GLY A 536 -11.17 26.66 27.45
C GLY A 536 -10.84 25.60 26.39
N ALA A 537 -10.55 25.99 25.15
CA ALA A 537 -10.55 25.11 23.99
C ALA A 537 -9.20 25.01 23.25
N ASN A 538 -8.19 25.79 23.65
CA ASN A 538 -6.84 25.70 23.12
C ASN A 538 -6.16 24.39 23.58
N LEU A 539 -6.32 23.33 22.78
CA LEU A 539 -5.36 22.25 22.69
C LEU A 539 -4.23 22.72 21.79
N PRO A 540 -3.01 22.96 22.30
CA PRO A 540 -1.91 23.36 21.44
C PRO A 540 -1.37 22.12 20.74
N LEU A 541 -1.79 21.92 19.49
CA LEU A 541 -0.98 21.22 18.50
C LEU A 541 0.10 22.14 17.90
N GLU A 542 0.30 23.36 18.43
CA GLU A 542 1.40 24.23 18.02
C GLU A 542 2.76 23.66 18.49
N ALA A 543 3.65 23.41 17.53
CA ALA A 543 5.08 23.23 17.75
C ALA A 543 5.72 24.51 18.36
N PRO A 544 6.83 24.40 19.10
CA PRO A 544 7.33 25.51 19.92
C PRO A 544 7.82 26.70 19.07
N LYS A 545 7.20 27.86 19.25
CA LYS A 545 7.72 29.15 18.77
C LYS A 545 9.08 29.42 19.44
N SER A 546 10.15 29.44 18.64
CA SER A 546 11.47 29.86 19.11
C SER A 546 11.44 31.36 19.43
N LYS A 547 11.78 31.71 20.67
CA LYS A 547 11.98 33.09 21.09
C LYS A 547 13.25 33.63 20.40
N SER A 548 13.07 34.43 19.36
CA SER A 548 14.15 35.32 18.89
C SER A 548 14.43 36.36 19.98
N ARG A 549 15.64 36.29 20.55
CA ARG A 549 16.21 37.28 21.45
C ARG A 549 17.45 37.83 20.75
N ASN A 550 17.40 39.09 20.35
CA ASN A 550 18.49 40.08 20.17
C ASN A 550 17.77 41.41 19.92
N GLY A 551 18.03 42.52 20.60
CA GLY A 551 19.32 43.03 21.04
C GLY A 551 19.53 44.37 20.31
N SER A 552 19.56 45.45 21.08
CA SER A 552 19.82 46.86 20.71
C SER A 552 20.83 47.08 19.58
N THR A 553 20.72 48.18 18.81
CA THR A 553 21.54 49.43 18.93
C THR A 553 21.30 50.38 17.73
N SER A 554 21.37 51.70 18.02
CA SER A 554 21.78 52.84 17.15
C SER A 554 20.91 53.33 15.98
N GLN A 555 20.36 54.53 16.18
CA GLN A 555 20.23 55.64 15.22
C GLN A 555 21.59 55.97 14.53
N PRO A 556 21.62 56.59 13.33
CA PRO A 556 21.58 58.08 13.24
C PRO A 556 20.90 58.73 12.01
N LEU A 557 20.31 59.90 12.30
CA LEU A 557 20.35 61.22 11.61
C LEU A 557 19.77 61.49 10.19
N ASN A 558 19.19 62.70 10.15
CA ASN A 558 18.89 63.64 9.05
C ASN A 558 17.61 63.41 8.25
N SER A 559 16.79 64.41 7.90
CA SER A 559 16.80 65.87 8.14
C SER A 559 15.50 66.47 7.55
N GLU A 560 15.19 67.71 7.96
CA GLU A 560 14.25 68.68 7.36
C GLU A 560 12.74 68.49 7.64
N ASP A 561 11.90 69.51 7.76
CA ASP A 561 11.93 70.92 8.21
C ASP A 561 10.46 71.40 8.00
N LYS A 562 10.01 72.41 8.75
CA LYS A 562 8.75 73.18 8.64
C LYS A 562 7.48 72.51 9.19
N GLY A 563 6.71 73.12 10.07
CA GLY A 563 6.77 74.45 10.65
C GLY A 563 5.46 74.81 11.35
N ARG A 564 5.61 75.50 12.49
CA ARG A 564 4.80 76.62 13.01
C ARG A 564 3.34 76.44 13.47
N ASN A 565 3.14 76.97 14.69
CA ASN A 565 1.95 77.59 15.29
C ASN A 565 0.85 76.63 15.76
N GLY A 566 0.28 76.70 16.96
CA GLY A 566 0.40 77.66 18.05
C GLY A 566 -0.90 77.64 18.87
N VAL A 567 -0.74 77.69 20.20
CA VAL A 567 -1.63 78.40 21.17
C VAL A 567 -2.99 77.77 21.52
N GLU A 568 -3.12 77.43 22.84
CA GLU A 568 -4.26 77.57 23.78
C GLU A 568 -5.70 77.21 23.30
N ASN A 569 -6.63 76.64 24.08
CA ASN A 569 -6.97 76.85 25.48
C ASN A 569 -8.13 75.88 25.91
N LYS A 570 -8.18 75.54 27.21
CA LYS A 570 -9.39 75.43 28.07
C LYS A 570 -10.56 74.44 27.81
N SER A 571 -10.61 73.45 28.72
CA SER A 571 -11.67 73.16 29.73
C SER A 571 -13.13 72.90 29.31
N PHE A 572 -13.66 71.73 29.74
CA PHE A 572 -14.88 71.51 30.55
C PHE A 572 -15.01 69.98 30.79
N ASN A 573 -14.91 69.42 32.02
CA ASN A 573 -16.00 69.14 32.99
C ASN A 573 -17.31 68.67 32.30
N ARG A 574 -18.03 67.62 32.72
CA ARG A 574 -18.18 66.95 34.03
C ARG A 574 -19.24 65.82 33.88
N ASP A 575 -19.24 64.90 34.84
CA ASP A 575 -20.39 64.15 35.40
C ASP A 575 -21.11 63.15 34.47
N GLU A 576 -21.55 61.96 34.91
CA GLU A 576 -21.65 61.30 36.22
C GLU A 576 -21.77 59.79 35.98
#